data_AF-A0A1C4Z3Q1-F1
#
_entry.id   AF-A0A1C4Z3Q1-F1
#
_cell.length_a   1.000
_cell.length_b   1.000
_cell.length_c   1.000
_cell.angle_alpha   90.00
_cell.angle_beta   90.00
_cell.angle_gamma   90.00
#
_symmetry.space_group_name_H-M   'P 1'
#
loop_
_entity.id
_entity.type
_entity.pdbx_description
1 polymer ?
#
loop_
_entity_poly.entity_id
_entity_poly.type
_entity_poly.pdbx_seq_one_letter_code
_entity_poly.pdbx_strand_id
1 'polypeptide(L)'
;MPERLPETSAPTSMANGGGPDPLREDARAAWAYRTYLRARGSQPLHPDAGARLLAAVDPDDHVEFIAEAAVRYGANLFAELTRDGTAPFVAARTMRRWILVERATSAVVVCTGPAFPGSIAGTSRATTWPNVGWTLGVTADDGRKLAFKVFSDDDHLDRLEKLIEQGAAEEIKLLPEQAEVPALPDLGAAESARGAAAAQRFLPSDWRTSEEVAAAHMRALGFADAELTGGSRDGGLDVVAGAGVAQVKMQAQPVGAPQVQQLRGTRPHSPHHLFYSTSGYTTAARETAAEIGAYLFTIGRDGTVSPVGDAAADLAETGVHDPDAVRAVTARQIVHQYCQTVGDRITAAINAIDSSSPRHTGRYPGHPDRARRYLLQAVNNLLEAPGSFESLRSAAVYYHHTELLAHVWFREMGVPYPDGEHLRHEPDTLDSFYN
;
A
#
# COMPACT_ATOMS: atom_id res chain seq x y z
N MET A 1 -34.17 58.37 12.63
CA MET A 1 -34.76 57.05 12.35
C MET A 1 -34.35 56.65 10.94
N PRO A 2 -33.84 55.42 10.73
CA PRO A 2 -33.18 55.03 9.49
C PRO A 2 -34.18 54.53 8.44
N GLU A 3 -33.94 54.91 7.18
CA GLU A 3 -34.63 54.43 5.99
C GLU A 3 -34.09 53.03 5.63
N ARG A 4 -34.99 52.04 5.55
CA ARG A 4 -34.65 50.66 5.19
C ARG A 4 -34.32 50.58 3.70
N LEU A 5 -33.12 50.12 3.38
CA LEU A 5 -32.74 49.61 2.06
C LEU A 5 -33.43 48.25 1.80
N PRO A 6 -33.74 47.92 0.52
CA PRO A 6 -34.43 46.68 0.18
C PRO A 6 -33.52 45.47 0.41
N GLU A 7 -34.11 44.40 0.94
CA GLU A 7 -33.46 43.12 1.21
C GLU A 7 -32.86 42.54 -0.08
N THR A 8 -31.53 42.41 -0.08
CA THR A 8 -30.78 41.61 -1.04
C THR A 8 -31.24 40.17 -0.96
N SER A 9 -31.83 39.70 -2.06
CA SER A 9 -32.20 38.31 -2.27
C SER A 9 -30.97 37.41 -2.05
N ALA A 10 -31.09 36.44 -1.14
CA ALA A 10 -30.09 35.43 -0.90
C ALA A 10 -29.73 34.68 -2.21
N PRO A 11 -28.48 34.24 -2.39
CA PRO A 11 -28.09 33.47 -3.56
C PRO A 11 -28.94 32.19 -3.62
N THR A 12 -29.62 32.02 -4.75
CA THR A 12 -30.34 30.82 -5.12
C THR A 12 -29.45 29.61 -4.89
N SER A 13 -29.91 28.72 -4.02
CA SER A 13 -29.41 27.35 -3.82
C SER A 13 -29.01 26.76 -5.17
N MET A 14 -27.71 26.56 -5.37
CA MET A 14 -27.18 25.78 -6.47
C MET A 14 -27.69 24.36 -6.31
N ALA A 15 -28.59 23.98 -7.22
CA ALA A 15 -29.13 22.64 -7.30
C ALA A 15 -27.99 21.63 -7.49
N ASN A 16 -27.99 20.60 -6.65
CA ASN A 16 -27.15 19.42 -6.73
C ASN A 16 -27.16 18.80 -8.13
N GLY A 17 -26.06 18.91 -8.86
CA GLY A 17 -25.75 17.99 -9.96
C GLY A 17 -25.39 16.64 -9.38
N GLY A 18 -26.37 15.73 -9.29
CA GLY A 18 -26.26 14.42 -8.62
C GLY A 18 -25.48 13.34 -9.37
N GLY A 19 -24.46 13.70 -10.16
CA GLY A 19 -23.52 12.74 -10.74
C GLY A 19 -22.28 12.54 -9.84
N PRO A 20 -21.58 11.40 -9.92
CA PRO A 20 -20.30 11.24 -9.24
C PRO A 20 -19.29 12.29 -9.73
N ASP A 21 -18.57 12.91 -8.80
CA ASP A 21 -17.50 13.88 -9.13
C ASP A 21 -16.33 13.09 -9.76
N PRO A 22 -16.08 13.24 -11.07
CA PRO A 22 -15.16 12.36 -11.77
C PRO A 22 -13.72 12.49 -11.24
N LEU A 23 -13.34 13.66 -10.71
CA LEU A 23 -12.02 13.86 -10.12
C LEU A 23 -11.86 13.17 -8.76
N ARG A 24 -12.95 12.76 -8.09
CA ARG A 24 -12.88 11.99 -6.84
C ARG A 24 -12.74 10.49 -7.09
N GLU A 25 -13.21 10.03 -8.24
CA GLU A 25 -13.33 8.61 -8.59
C GLU A 25 -12.20 8.13 -9.51
N ASP A 26 -11.68 8.97 -10.40
CA ASP A 26 -10.60 8.59 -11.31
C ASP A 26 -9.25 8.53 -10.58
N ALA A 27 -8.62 7.35 -10.58
CA ALA A 27 -7.36 7.09 -9.89
C ALA A 27 -6.22 8.02 -10.32
N ARG A 28 -6.26 8.57 -11.55
CA ARG A 28 -5.26 9.52 -12.05
C ARG A 28 -5.30 10.86 -11.35
N ALA A 29 -6.43 11.25 -10.74
CA ALA A 29 -6.58 12.58 -10.11
C ALA A 29 -7.09 12.57 -8.66
N ALA A 30 -7.71 11.46 -8.21
CA ALA A 30 -8.39 11.37 -6.92
C ALA A 30 -7.55 11.81 -5.73
N TRP A 31 -6.29 11.37 -5.66
CA TRP A 31 -5.40 11.74 -4.56
C TRP A 31 -5.11 13.25 -4.54
N ALA A 32 -4.73 13.83 -5.68
CA ALA A 32 -4.41 15.24 -5.80
C ALA A 32 -5.64 16.12 -5.54
N TYR A 33 -6.81 15.71 -6.04
CA TYR A 33 -8.05 16.45 -5.87
C TYR A 33 -8.57 16.41 -4.43
N ARG A 34 -8.47 15.26 -3.74
CA ARG A 34 -8.77 15.18 -2.30
C ARG A 34 -7.85 16.07 -1.47
N THR A 35 -6.57 16.12 -1.81
CA THR A 35 -5.60 17.00 -1.15
C THR A 35 -5.95 18.47 -1.38
N TYR A 36 -6.29 18.83 -2.61
CA TYR A 36 -6.73 20.16 -2.99
C TYR A 36 -7.99 20.61 -2.24
N LEU A 37 -9.01 19.73 -2.12
CA LEU A 37 -10.25 20.05 -1.39
C LEU A 37 -10.07 20.24 0.11
N ARG A 38 -8.97 19.72 0.69
CA ARG A 38 -8.59 19.98 2.10
C ARG A 38 -7.85 21.31 2.25
N ALA A 39 -7.35 21.88 1.17
CA ALA A 39 -6.64 23.14 1.18
C ALA A 39 -7.61 24.31 1.43
N ARG A 40 -7.08 25.41 1.97
CA ARG A 40 -7.90 26.47 2.56
C ARG A 40 -8.51 27.33 1.47
N GLY A 41 -9.84 27.43 1.46
CA GLY A 41 -10.57 28.26 0.51
C GLY A 41 -10.73 27.63 -0.87
N SER A 42 -10.21 26.41 -1.08
CA SER A 42 -10.48 25.60 -2.26
C SER A 42 -11.98 25.35 -2.43
N GLN A 43 -12.44 25.45 -3.67
CA GLN A 43 -13.83 25.16 -4.04
C GLN A 43 -13.87 24.00 -5.04
N PRO A 44 -14.78 23.03 -4.88
CA PRO A 44 -14.91 21.93 -5.82
C PRO A 44 -15.12 22.45 -7.25
N LEU A 45 -14.59 21.71 -8.22
CA LEU A 45 -14.86 21.97 -9.63
C LEU A 45 -16.24 21.45 -9.99
N HIS A 46 -16.89 22.11 -10.95
CA HIS A 46 -18.08 21.55 -11.58
C HIS A 46 -17.73 20.19 -12.23
N PRO A 47 -18.58 19.15 -12.16
CA PRO A 47 -18.28 17.83 -12.73
C PRO A 47 -17.83 17.87 -14.19
N ASP A 48 -18.44 18.72 -15.04
CA ASP A 48 -18.02 18.89 -16.44
C ASP A 48 -16.59 19.44 -16.56
N ALA A 49 -16.20 20.37 -15.68
CA ALA A 49 -14.85 20.91 -15.63
C ALA A 49 -13.85 19.83 -15.19
N GLY A 50 -14.26 18.99 -14.23
CA GLY A 50 -13.48 17.83 -13.79
C GLY A 50 -13.29 16.78 -14.89
N ALA A 51 -14.35 16.46 -15.64
CA ALA A 51 -14.28 15.54 -16.77
C ALA A 51 -13.36 16.06 -17.87
N ARG A 52 -13.39 17.36 -18.17
CA ARG A 52 -12.49 17.99 -19.15
C ARG A 52 -11.04 18.04 -18.68
N LEU A 53 -10.80 18.20 -17.38
CA LEU A 53 -9.47 18.10 -16.79
C LEU A 53 -8.91 16.69 -17.02
N LEU A 54 -9.67 15.65 -16.67
CA LEU A 54 -9.27 14.25 -16.85
C LEU A 54 -9.03 13.88 -18.32
N ALA A 55 -9.86 14.40 -19.23
CA ALA A 55 -9.66 14.21 -20.67
C ALA A 55 -8.34 14.81 -21.19
N ALA A 56 -7.76 15.78 -20.47
CA ALA A 56 -6.47 16.38 -20.80
C ALA A 56 -5.27 15.69 -20.12
N VAL A 57 -5.51 14.77 -19.18
CA VAL A 57 -4.47 13.90 -18.59
C VAL A 57 -4.21 12.74 -19.55
N ASP A 58 -2.95 12.46 -19.85
CA ASP A 58 -2.61 11.29 -20.66
C ASP A 58 -3.07 10.00 -19.98
N PRO A 59 -3.39 8.92 -20.73
CA PRO A 59 -3.77 7.64 -20.14
C PRO A 59 -2.76 7.13 -19.10
N ASP A 60 -1.47 7.24 -19.42
CA ASP A 60 -0.37 6.77 -18.56
C ASP A 60 0.27 7.90 -17.74
N ASP A 61 -0.49 8.93 -17.37
CA ASP A 61 -0.02 10.03 -16.52
C ASP A 61 -1.00 10.22 -15.35
N HIS A 62 -0.54 10.95 -14.34
CA HIS A 62 -1.30 11.21 -13.12
C HIS A 62 -1.14 12.66 -12.71
N VAL A 63 -2.15 13.17 -12.00
CA VAL A 63 -2.14 14.51 -11.44
C VAL A 63 -1.34 14.47 -10.13
N GLU A 64 -0.25 15.24 -10.11
CA GLU A 64 0.65 15.37 -8.97
C GLU A 64 0.15 16.38 -7.95
N PHE A 65 -0.54 17.44 -8.37
CA PHE A 65 -1.26 18.32 -7.46
C PHE A 65 -2.25 19.19 -8.21
N ILE A 66 -3.19 19.77 -7.46
CA ILE A 66 -4.17 20.73 -7.93
C ILE A 66 -4.12 21.97 -7.02
N ALA A 67 -4.18 23.15 -7.62
CA ALA A 67 -4.17 24.43 -6.91
C ALA A 67 -5.11 25.45 -7.54
N GLU A 68 -5.59 26.40 -6.74
CA GLU A 68 -6.24 27.61 -7.26
C GLU A 68 -5.26 28.40 -8.12
N ALA A 69 -5.75 28.98 -9.21
CA ALA A 69 -4.91 29.72 -10.14
C ALA A 69 -5.57 30.98 -10.70
N ALA A 70 -4.73 31.95 -11.04
CA ALA A 70 -5.09 33.12 -11.85
C ALA A 70 -4.25 33.10 -13.13
N VAL A 71 -4.87 33.38 -14.26
CA VAL A 71 -4.25 33.29 -15.59
C VAL A 71 -4.38 34.63 -16.30
N ARG A 72 -3.34 35.03 -17.04
CA ARG A 72 -3.35 36.19 -17.92
C ARG A 72 -2.79 35.83 -19.30
N TYR A 73 -3.44 36.37 -20.31
CA TYR A 73 -3.08 36.23 -21.72
C TYR A 73 -2.61 37.58 -22.29
N GLY A 74 -1.77 37.57 -23.33
CA GLY A 74 -1.44 38.76 -24.11
C GLY A 74 -0.26 39.59 -23.59
N ALA A 75 -0.34 40.92 -23.72
CA ALA A 75 0.72 41.84 -23.29
C ALA A 75 0.76 41.97 -21.75
N ASN A 76 1.94 42.22 -21.17
CA ASN A 76 2.16 42.34 -19.72
C ASN A 76 1.81 41.07 -18.91
N LEU A 77 2.30 39.92 -19.38
CA LEU A 77 2.07 38.61 -18.76
C LEU A 77 2.34 38.59 -17.24
N PHE A 78 3.36 39.31 -16.78
CA PHE A 78 3.79 39.29 -15.36
C PHE A 78 3.30 40.45 -14.51
N ALA A 79 2.27 41.20 -14.94
CA ALA A 79 1.59 42.09 -14.00
C ALA A 79 1.01 41.28 -12.82
N GLU A 80 0.73 41.92 -11.69
CA GLU A 80 0.28 41.21 -10.49
C GLU A 80 -0.97 40.35 -10.76
N LEU A 81 -0.94 39.12 -10.23
CA LEU A 81 -2.03 38.15 -10.26
C LEU A 81 -2.47 37.91 -8.80
N THR A 82 -3.74 38.21 -8.52
CA THR A 82 -4.34 38.16 -7.19
C THR A 82 -5.44 37.10 -7.10
N ARG A 83 -5.70 36.64 -5.88
CA ARG A 83 -6.80 35.75 -5.52
C ARG A 83 -7.83 36.55 -4.71
N ASP A 84 -8.73 37.23 -5.40
CA ASP A 84 -9.84 37.96 -4.78
C ASP A 84 -11.07 37.04 -4.69
N GLY A 85 -11.20 36.31 -3.58
CA GLY A 85 -12.24 35.29 -3.40
C GLY A 85 -11.89 33.95 -4.05
N THR A 86 -12.83 33.33 -4.76
CA THR A 86 -12.55 32.07 -5.49
C THR A 86 -11.75 32.38 -6.74
N ALA A 87 -10.61 31.71 -6.92
CA ALA A 87 -9.78 31.98 -8.08
C ALA A 87 -10.51 31.55 -9.37
N PRO A 88 -10.38 32.31 -10.47
CA PRO A 88 -11.11 32.04 -11.71
C PRO A 88 -10.69 30.75 -12.40
N PHE A 89 -9.50 30.23 -12.08
CA PHE A 89 -8.96 28.99 -12.64
C PHE A 89 -8.57 28.00 -11.56
N VAL A 90 -8.56 26.73 -11.95
CA VAL A 90 -7.85 25.66 -11.26
C VAL A 90 -6.71 25.19 -12.15
N ALA A 91 -5.53 25.00 -11.57
CA ALA A 91 -4.38 24.43 -12.25
C ALA A 91 -4.10 23.03 -11.70
N ALA A 92 -4.02 22.05 -12.60
CA ALA A 92 -3.50 20.72 -12.31
C ALA A 92 -2.11 20.57 -12.92
N ARG A 93 -1.19 20.01 -12.14
CA ARG A 93 0.14 19.61 -12.61
C ARG A 93 0.20 18.10 -12.72
N THR A 94 0.76 17.62 -13.82
CA THR A 94 1.09 16.20 -14.06
C THR A 94 2.60 16.06 -14.26
N MET A 95 3.09 14.84 -14.48
CA MET A 95 4.50 14.63 -14.84
C MET A 95 4.86 15.36 -16.14
N ARG A 96 3.92 15.44 -17.09
CA ARG A 96 4.22 15.88 -18.45
C ARG A 96 3.70 17.28 -18.78
N ARG A 97 2.73 17.82 -18.05
CA ARG A 97 2.03 19.06 -18.46
C ARG A 97 1.37 19.81 -17.30
N TRP A 98 1.07 21.08 -17.57
CA TRP A 98 0.09 21.87 -16.83
C TRP A 98 -1.25 21.86 -17.54
N ILE A 99 -2.33 21.74 -16.78
CA ILE A 99 -3.72 21.78 -17.26
C ILE A 99 -4.44 22.87 -16.48
N LEU A 100 -4.86 23.93 -17.17
CA LEU A 100 -5.59 25.06 -16.58
C LEU A 100 -7.06 24.95 -16.95
N VAL A 101 -7.94 25.03 -15.96
CA VAL A 101 -9.39 24.90 -16.13
C VAL A 101 -10.07 26.17 -15.65
N GLU A 102 -10.75 26.87 -16.55
CA GLU A 102 -11.53 28.06 -16.21
C GLU A 102 -12.86 27.65 -15.57
N ARG A 103 -13.15 28.13 -14.36
CA ARG A 103 -14.35 27.72 -13.62
C ARG A 103 -15.65 28.13 -14.30
N ALA A 104 -15.68 29.33 -14.88
CA ALA A 104 -16.90 29.90 -15.44
C ALA A 104 -17.35 29.21 -16.73
N THR A 105 -16.39 28.74 -17.54
CA THR A 105 -16.65 28.22 -18.89
C THR A 105 -16.32 26.73 -19.03
N SER A 106 -15.63 26.15 -18.05
CA SER A 106 -14.99 24.84 -18.15
C SER A 106 -14.01 24.73 -19.33
N ALA A 107 -13.48 25.86 -19.81
CA ALA A 107 -12.45 25.88 -20.85
C ALA A 107 -11.14 25.32 -20.28
N VAL A 108 -10.48 24.46 -21.06
CA VAL A 108 -9.20 23.84 -20.69
C VAL A 108 -8.08 24.38 -21.56
N VAL A 109 -6.96 24.71 -20.93
CA VAL A 109 -5.72 25.11 -21.60
C VAL A 109 -4.61 24.17 -21.16
N VAL A 110 -3.97 23.52 -22.11
CA VAL A 110 -2.89 22.55 -21.87
C VAL A 110 -1.56 23.18 -22.23
N CYS A 111 -0.56 22.98 -21.37
CA CYS A 111 0.81 23.42 -21.60
C CYS A 111 1.76 22.24 -21.34
N THR A 112 2.29 21.63 -22.40
CA THR A 112 3.19 20.47 -22.32
C THR A 112 4.59 20.84 -21.80
N GLY A 113 5.25 19.94 -21.05
CA GLY A 113 6.50 20.15 -20.28
C GLY A 113 6.29 20.85 -18.92
N PRO A 114 7.24 20.83 -17.97
CA PRO A 114 7.48 21.99 -17.13
C PRO A 114 8.10 23.03 -18.05
N ALA A 115 7.62 24.26 -17.92
CA ALA A 115 8.45 25.42 -18.20
C ALA A 115 9.37 25.24 -19.44
N PHE A 116 8.80 25.31 -20.66
CA PHE A 116 9.55 25.21 -21.92
C PHE A 116 10.86 26.03 -21.90
N PRO A 117 11.87 25.70 -22.73
CA PRO A 117 13.03 26.58 -22.90
C PRO A 117 12.58 28.03 -23.23
N GLY A 118 12.92 28.98 -22.34
CA GLY A 118 12.43 30.37 -22.41
C GLY A 118 11.33 30.73 -21.41
N SER A 119 10.87 29.78 -20.59
CA SER A 119 9.98 30.03 -19.46
C SER A 119 10.69 30.84 -18.38
N ILE A 120 10.02 31.88 -17.89
CA ILE A 120 10.40 32.55 -16.65
C ILE A 120 9.50 31.97 -15.57
N ALA A 121 10.11 31.19 -14.67
CA ALA A 121 9.48 30.62 -13.49
C ALA A 121 10.09 31.29 -12.26
N GLY A 122 9.26 31.65 -11.28
CA GLY A 122 9.78 32.18 -10.04
C GLY A 122 8.70 32.36 -8.99
N THR A 123 9.15 32.44 -7.74
CA THR A 123 8.28 32.81 -6.64
C THR A 123 7.89 34.27 -6.79
N SER A 124 6.59 34.55 -6.88
CA SER A 124 6.11 35.90 -6.57
C SER A 124 5.83 35.91 -5.08
N ARG A 125 6.82 36.34 -4.29
CA ARG A 125 6.58 36.69 -2.87
C ARG A 125 5.76 37.98 -2.82
N ALA A 126 4.49 37.92 -3.24
CA ALA A 126 3.56 38.94 -2.79
C ALA A 126 3.59 38.87 -1.26
N THR A 127 4.03 39.96 -0.62
CA THR A 127 4.41 40.03 0.79
C THR A 127 3.22 39.88 1.75
N THR A 128 2.00 39.73 1.24
CA THR A 128 0.78 39.58 2.02
C THR A 128 -0.12 38.46 1.49
N TRP A 129 -0.52 37.59 2.42
CA TRP A 129 -1.65 36.69 2.27
C TRP A 129 -2.90 37.47 1.79
N PRO A 130 -3.75 36.94 0.88
CA PRO A 130 -3.83 35.57 0.36
C PRO A 130 -3.11 35.35 -0.98
N ASN A 131 -2.21 36.26 -1.39
CA ASN A 131 -1.60 36.27 -2.73
C ASN A 131 -0.24 35.57 -2.78
N VAL A 132 0.12 34.77 -1.78
CA VAL A 132 1.37 33.99 -1.80
C VAL A 132 1.27 32.88 -2.84
N GLY A 133 2.26 32.74 -3.74
CA GLY A 133 2.17 31.74 -4.80
C GLY A 133 3.36 31.72 -5.77
N TRP A 134 3.31 30.75 -6.69
CA TRP A 134 4.32 30.54 -7.72
C TRP A 134 3.81 31.04 -9.07
N THR A 135 4.61 31.87 -9.76
CA THR A 135 4.24 32.43 -11.07
C THR A 135 5.07 31.79 -12.18
N LEU A 136 4.41 31.47 -13.28
CA LEU A 136 5.02 30.84 -14.44
C LEU A 136 4.54 31.51 -15.73
N GLY A 137 5.48 31.84 -16.63
CA GLY A 137 5.19 32.17 -18.02
C GLY A 137 5.41 30.97 -18.94
N VAL A 138 4.40 30.61 -19.75
CA VAL A 138 4.44 29.47 -20.68
C VAL A 138 3.76 29.79 -22.02
N THR A 139 3.98 28.91 -23.00
CA THR A 139 3.19 28.84 -24.23
C THR A 139 2.32 27.59 -24.15
N ALA A 140 1.02 27.75 -24.36
CA ALA A 140 0.09 26.62 -24.44
C ALA A 140 0.27 25.84 -25.74
N ASP A 141 -0.26 24.63 -25.79
CA ASP A 141 -0.15 23.73 -26.94
C ASP A 141 -0.85 24.30 -28.19
N ASP A 142 -1.80 25.22 -28.03
CA ASP A 142 -2.44 25.98 -29.10
C ASP A 142 -1.66 27.23 -29.56
N GLY A 143 -0.45 27.43 -29.03
CA GLY A 143 0.45 28.54 -29.38
C GLY A 143 0.19 29.84 -28.61
N ARG A 144 -0.83 29.91 -27.74
CA ARG A 144 -1.08 31.10 -26.92
C ARG A 144 -0.01 31.28 -25.85
N LYS A 145 0.53 32.49 -25.75
CA LYS A 145 1.39 32.89 -24.62
C LYS A 145 0.54 33.30 -23.44
N LEU A 146 0.85 32.76 -22.27
CA LEU A 146 0.16 33.08 -21.03
C LEU A 146 1.14 33.09 -19.86
N ALA A 147 0.74 33.78 -18.79
CA ALA A 147 1.33 33.59 -17.49
C ALA A 147 0.23 33.24 -16.51
N PHE A 148 0.54 32.37 -15.56
CA PHE A 148 -0.38 32.03 -14.50
C PHE A 148 0.35 31.97 -13.17
N LYS A 149 -0.43 32.13 -12.12
CA LYS A 149 0.01 31.99 -10.74
C LYS A 149 -0.81 30.92 -10.08
N VAL A 150 -0.15 29.93 -9.48
CA VAL A 150 -0.77 29.00 -8.55
C VAL A 150 -0.60 29.51 -7.14
N PHE A 151 -1.69 29.56 -6.41
CA PHE A 151 -1.70 30.09 -5.05
C PHE A 151 -1.34 29.01 -4.05
N SER A 152 -0.56 29.39 -3.06
CA SER A 152 -0.21 28.55 -1.92
C SER A 152 -1.12 28.86 -0.75
N ASP A 153 -1.51 27.83 -0.02
CA ASP A 153 -2.10 27.99 1.31
C ASP A 153 -1.06 27.84 2.43
N ASP A 154 0.19 27.56 2.06
CA ASP A 154 1.37 27.59 2.91
C ASP A 154 2.07 28.95 2.77
N ASP A 155 2.21 29.65 3.90
CA ASP A 155 2.82 30.98 4.00
C ASP A 155 4.31 30.99 3.60
N HIS A 156 4.99 29.83 3.67
CA HIS A 156 6.42 29.71 3.37
C HIS A 156 6.75 29.28 1.94
N LEU A 157 5.76 28.87 1.15
CA LEU A 157 5.92 28.30 -0.21
C LEU A 157 6.71 26.99 -0.31
N ASP A 158 7.37 26.54 0.76
CA ASP A 158 8.29 25.40 0.76
C ASP A 158 7.67 24.15 0.12
N ARG A 159 6.43 23.81 0.50
CA ARG A 159 5.73 22.65 -0.06
C ARG A 159 5.42 22.83 -1.54
N LEU A 160 4.90 23.99 -1.94
CA LEU A 160 4.49 24.25 -3.32
C LEU A 160 5.69 24.28 -4.27
N GLU A 161 6.79 24.91 -3.85
CA GLU A 161 8.05 24.93 -4.58
C GLU A 161 8.60 23.52 -4.76
N LYS A 162 8.63 22.73 -3.68
CA LYS A 162 9.04 21.32 -3.74
C LYS A 162 8.18 20.50 -4.71
N LEU A 163 6.85 20.63 -4.67
CA LEU A 163 5.94 19.93 -5.59
C LEU A 163 6.14 20.34 -7.06
N ILE A 164 6.35 21.63 -7.31
CA ILE A 164 6.58 22.15 -8.66
C ILE A 164 7.91 21.66 -9.22
N GLU A 165 8.98 21.69 -8.42
CA GLU A 165 10.33 21.35 -8.88
C GLU A 165 10.58 19.84 -8.89
N GLN A 166 10.23 19.16 -7.80
CA GLN A 166 10.63 17.78 -7.52
C GLN A 166 9.52 16.76 -7.80
N GLY A 167 8.27 17.22 -7.93
CA GLY A 167 7.12 16.34 -8.10
C GLY A 167 6.56 15.84 -6.78
N ALA A 168 5.51 15.04 -6.89
CA ALA A 168 4.73 14.60 -5.74
C ALA A 168 5.07 13.17 -5.28
N ALA A 169 6.20 12.61 -5.72
CA ALA A 169 6.59 11.23 -5.43
C ALA A 169 6.51 10.86 -3.94
N GLU A 170 6.96 11.74 -3.04
CA GLU A 170 6.96 11.49 -1.59
C GLU A 170 5.56 11.66 -0.96
N GLU A 171 4.69 12.43 -1.60
CA GLU A 171 3.36 12.79 -1.09
C GLU A 171 2.26 11.86 -1.61
N ILE A 172 2.33 11.47 -2.88
CA ILE A 172 1.38 10.59 -3.54
C ILE A 172 1.29 9.29 -2.75
N LYS A 173 0.07 8.95 -2.33
CA LYS A 173 -0.22 7.68 -1.63
C LYS A 173 -0.83 6.63 -2.54
N LEU A 174 -1.18 7.02 -3.77
CA LEU A 174 -1.76 6.15 -4.74
C LEU A 174 -1.41 6.61 -6.16
N LEU A 175 -0.83 5.71 -6.93
CA LEU A 175 -0.68 5.86 -8.37
C LEU A 175 -1.75 4.99 -9.06
N PRO A 176 -2.21 5.36 -10.26
CA PRO A 176 -3.10 4.50 -11.04
C PRO A 176 -2.39 3.19 -11.42
N GLU A 177 -3.16 2.09 -11.48
CA GLU A 177 -2.70 0.78 -11.94
C GLU A 177 -2.02 0.89 -13.30
N GLN A 178 -0.98 0.08 -13.51
CA GLN A 178 -0.23 0.04 -14.76
C GLN A 178 -0.26 -1.40 -15.28
N ALA A 179 -0.55 -1.58 -16.57
CA ALA A 179 -0.69 -2.91 -17.17
C ALA A 179 0.62 -3.71 -17.13
N GLU A 180 1.75 -3.02 -17.02
CA GLU A 180 3.10 -3.55 -16.90
C GLU A 180 3.50 -3.90 -15.46
N VAL A 181 2.69 -3.54 -14.47
CA VAL A 181 2.92 -3.86 -13.06
C VAL A 181 1.97 -5.00 -12.66
N PRO A 182 2.48 -6.11 -12.08
CA PRO A 182 1.64 -7.19 -11.59
C PRO A 182 0.59 -6.70 -10.60
N ALA A 183 -0.66 -7.09 -10.86
CA ALA A 183 -1.80 -6.79 -10.00
C ALA A 183 -1.60 -7.34 -8.57
N LEU A 184 -2.32 -6.74 -7.62
CA LEU A 184 -2.39 -7.23 -6.26
C LEU A 184 -2.87 -8.70 -6.21
N PRO A 185 -2.31 -9.53 -5.31
CA PRO A 185 -2.74 -10.91 -5.18
C PRO A 185 -4.17 -10.97 -4.64
N ASP A 186 -5.00 -11.83 -5.23
CA ASP A 186 -6.32 -12.13 -4.70
C ASP A 186 -6.20 -12.97 -3.41
N LEU A 187 -6.45 -12.32 -2.28
CA LEU A 187 -6.38 -12.95 -0.95
C LEU A 187 -7.57 -13.88 -0.67
N GLY A 188 -8.63 -13.84 -1.49
CA GLY A 188 -9.83 -14.67 -1.39
C GLY A 188 -9.74 -16.00 -2.15
N ALA A 189 -9.05 -16.05 -3.30
CA ALA A 189 -8.98 -17.24 -4.17
C ALA A 189 -7.88 -18.27 -3.79
N ALA A 190 -7.13 -18.00 -2.72
CA ALA A 190 -5.95 -18.72 -2.26
C ALA A 190 -6.16 -20.17 -1.74
N GLU A 191 -7.30 -20.81 -2.02
CA GLU A 191 -7.62 -22.15 -1.52
C GLU A 191 -7.08 -23.29 -2.41
N SER A 192 -6.74 -23.00 -3.67
CA SER A 192 -6.52 -24.06 -4.68
C SER A 192 -5.07 -24.54 -4.84
N ALA A 193 -4.08 -23.93 -4.17
CA ALA A 193 -2.65 -24.13 -4.50
C ALA A 193 -1.86 -25.09 -3.58
N ARG A 194 -2.47 -25.70 -2.54
CA ARG A 194 -1.73 -26.39 -1.45
C ARG A 194 -1.55 -27.90 -1.57
N GLY A 195 -1.59 -28.46 -2.77
CA GLY A 195 -1.52 -29.93 -2.92
C GLY A 195 -0.16 -30.61 -2.65
N ALA A 196 0.97 -29.91 -2.51
CA ALA A 196 2.26 -30.58 -2.79
C ALA A 196 3.51 -30.26 -1.92
N ALA A 197 3.43 -29.51 -0.82
CA ALA A 197 4.63 -29.22 0.00
C ALA A 197 4.67 -30.05 1.29
N ALA A 198 4.97 -31.35 1.14
CA ALA A 198 5.13 -32.29 2.25
C ALA A 198 6.54 -32.24 2.89
N ALA A 199 6.54 -32.14 4.22
CA ALA A 199 7.50 -32.69 5.18
C ALA A 199 9.00 -32.44 4.95
N GLN A 200 9.53 -31.37 5.55
CA GLN A 200 10.95 -31.32 5.93
C GLN A 200 11.17 -32.20 7.17
N ARG A 201 12.13 -33.14 7.07
CA ARG A 201 12.56 -33.99 8.19
C ARG A 201 13.67 -33.27 8.96
N PHE A 202 13.37 -32.87 10.20
CA PHE A 202 14.35 -32.33 11.14
C PHE A 202 14.76 -33.40 12.15
N LEU A 203 16.07 -33.52 12.43
CA LEU A 203 16.61 -34.45 13.43
C LEU A 203 16.74 -33.71 14.77
N PRO A 204 16.01 -34.08 15.83
CA PRO A 204 16.06 -33.37 17.10
C PRO A 204 17.44 -33.54 17.78
N SER A 205 18.29 -32.51 17.71
CA SER A 205 19.56 -32.46 18.46
C SER A 205 19.51 -31.56 19.70
N ASP A 206 18.50 -30.69 19.82
CA ASP A 206 18.29 -29.83 20.98
C ASP A 206 16.78 -29.58 21.26
N TRP A 207 16.50 -28.83 22.33
CA TRP A 207 15.12 -28.53 22.76
C TRP A 207 14.35 -27.73 21.70
N ARG A 208 15.02 -26.78 21.04
CA ARG A 208 14.43 -25.94 19.99
C ARG A 208 14.04 -26.74 18.74
N THR A 209 14.88 -27.70 18.35
CA THR A 209 14.55 -28.60 17.24
C THR A 209 13.36 -29.51 17.57
N SER A 210 13.19 -29.87 18.86
CA SER A 210 12.02 -30.65 19.30
C SER A 210 10.72 -29.83 19.22
N GLU A 211 10.78 -28.52 19.49
CA GLU A 211 9.65 -27.61 19.29
C GLU A 211 9.31 -27.45 17.81
N GLU A 212 10.31 -27.33 16.93
CA GLU A 212 10.13 -27.28 15.48
C GLU A 212 9.47 -28.56 14.95
N VAL A 213 9.88 -29.73 15.43
CA VAL A 213 9.25 -31.02 15.10
C VAL A 213 7.81 -31.07 15.59
N ALA A 214 7.53 -30.60 16.81
CA ALA A 214 6.17 -30.52 17.33
C ALA A 214 5.27 -29.59 16.49
N ALA A 215 5.77 -28.41 16.10
CA ALA A 215 5.04 -27.48 15.24
C ALA A 215 4.79 -28.06 13.84
N ALA A 216 5.79 -28.72 13.24
CA ALA A 216 5.62 -29.41 11.96
C ALA A 216 4.57 -30.53 12.06
N HIS A 217 4.58 -31.30 13.15
CA HIS A 217 3.59 -32.34 13.40
C HIS A 217 2.19 -31.77 13.62
N MET A 218 2.03 -30.68 14.39
CA MET A 218 0.75 -29.99 14.54
C MET A 218 0.17 -29.55 13.20
N ARG A 219 1.00 -29.00 12.29
CA ARG A 219 0.54 -28.66 10.94
C ARG A 219 0.10 -29.87 10.14
N ALA A 220 0.80 -31.00 10.28
CA ALA A 220 0.42 -32.26 9.65
C ALA A 220 -0.90 -32.83 10.21
N LEU A 221 -1.20 -32.58 11.48
CA LEU A 221 -2.49 -32.87 12.12
C LEU A 221 -3.59 -31.89 11.70
N GLY A 222 -3.31 -30.84 10.92
CA GLY A 222 -4.31 -29.88 10.44
C GLY A 222 -4.39 -28.55 11.20
N PHE A 223 -3.56 -28.34 12.23
CA PHE A 223 -3.37 -27.02 12.85
C PHE A 223 -2.50 -26.13 11.96
N ALA A 224 -3.07 -25.64 10.86
CA ALA A 224 -2.31 -25.00 9.79
C ALA A 224 -1.49 -23.78 10.25
N ASP A 225 -1.98 -23.05 11.24
CA ASP A 225 -1.40 -21.84 11.82
C ASP A 225 -0.51 -22.09 13.04
N ALA A 226 -0.12 -23.34 13.30
CA ALA A 226 0.78 -23.67 14.40
C ALA A 226 2.13 -22.95 14.27
N GLU A 227 2.53 -22.20 15.30
CA GLU A 227 3.75 -21.41 15.38
C GLU A 227 4.46 -21.56 16.73
N LEU A 228 5.79 -21.43 16.73
CA LEU A 228 6.59 -21.48 17.95
C LEU A 228 6.37 -20.24 18.81
N THR A 229 6.23 -20.43 20.12
CA THR A 229 6.21 -19.32 21.07
C THR A 229 7.64 -18.95 21.42
N GLY A 230 8.15 -17.85 20.87
CA GLY A 230 9.49 -17.33 21.16
C GLY A 230 9.68 -17.14 22.67
N GLY A 231 10.43 -18.05 23.29
CA GLY A 231 10.37 -18.33 24.73
C GLY A 231 10.41 -17.11 25.67
N SER A 232 9.53 -17.15 26.69
CA SER A 232 9.62 -16.56 28.05
C SER A 232 8.32 -15.91 28.57
N ARG A 233 7.26 -15.73 27.77
CA ARG A 233 5.99 -15.11 28.25
C ARG A 233 4.74 -15.98 28.20
N ASP A 234 4.76 -17.15 27.58
CA ASP A 234 3.54 -17.91 27.27
C ASP A 234 3.19 -19.02 28.28
N GLY A 235 3.63 -18.90 29.53
CA GLY A 235 3.17 -19.78 30.63
C GLY A 235 3.58 -21.25 30.47
N GLY A 236 4.60 -21.54 29.67
CA GLY A 236 5.13 -22.88 29.43
C GLY A 236 4.54 -23.59 28.20
N LEU A 237 3.80 -22.90 27.33
CA LEU A 237 3.52 -23.38 25.97
C LEU A 237 4.74 -23.15 25.07
N ASP A 238 4.94 -24.05 24.12
CA ASP A 238 6.07 -24.02 23.17
C ASP A 238 5.57 -23.88 21.71
N VAL A 239 4.33 -24.30 21.42
CA VAL A 239 3.66 -24.11 20.13
C VAL A 239 2.22 -23.67 20.35
N VAL A 240 1.73 -22.70 19.55
CA VAL A 240 0.36 -22.21 19.58
C VAL A 240 -0.26 -22.18 18.19
N ALA A 241 -1.56 -22.45 18.12
CA ALA A 241 -2.43 -22.41 16.95
C ALA A 241 -3.81 -21.90 17.39
N GLY A 242 -4.65 -21.42 16.47
CA GLY A 242 -5.99 -20.92 16.78
C GLY A 242 -6.86 -21.95 17.50
N ALA A 243 -6.80 -23.21 17.03
CA ALA A 243 -7.55 -24.33 17.58
C ALA A 243 -6.74 -25.22 18.56
N GLY A 244 -5.46 -24.96 18.79
CA GLY A 244 -4.61 -25.90 19.51
C GLY A 244 -3.40 -25.28 20.17
N VAL A 245 -2.97 -25.89 21.26
CA VAL A 245 -1.76 -25.47 21.98
C VAL A 245 -0.92 -26.69 22.30
N ALA A 246 0.40 -26.52 22.33
CA ALA A 246 1.29 -27.59 22.72
C ALA A 246 2.40 -27.15 23.67
N GLN A 247 2.82 -28.12 24.47
CA GLN A 247 4.03 -28.09 25.28
C GLN A 247 4.93 -29.27 24.90
N VAL A 248 6.22 -29.01 24.85
CA VAL A 248 7.28 -29.94 24.46
C VAL A 248 8.25 -30.08 25.63
N LYS A 249 8.50 -31.32 26.05
CA LYS A 249 9.47 -31.63 27.11
C LYS A 249 10.57 -32.55 26.61
N MET A 250 11.79 -32.01 26.62
CA MET A 250 13.01 -32.78 26.41
C MET A 250 13.73 -32.97 27.75
N GLN A 251 13.46 -34.09 28.43
CA GLN A 251 14.05 -34.41 29.74
C GLN A 251 14.48 -35.88 29.79
N ALA A 252 15.35 -36.25 30.73
CA ALA A 252 15.87 -37.62 30.82
C ALA A 252 14.86 -38.64 31.40
N GLN A 253 13.89 -38.17 32.17
CA GLN A 253 12.91 -39.02 32.87
C GLN A 253 11.52 -38.93 32.21
N PRO A 254 10.69 -39.99 32.25
CA PRO A 254 9.32 -39.91 31.74
C PRO A 254 8.52 -38.77 32.39
N VAL A 255 7.67 -38.12 31.59
CA VAL A 255 6.80 -37.01 32.03
C VAL A 255 5.75 -37.54 33.01
N GLY A 256 5.57 -36.83 34.13
CA GLY A 256 4.63 -37.19 35.20
C GLY A 256 3.28 -36.47 35.09
N ALA A 257 2.27 -36.99 35.79
CA ALA A 257 0.91 -36.44 35.82
C ALA A 257 0.81 -34.93 36.14
N PRO A 258 1.59 -34.37 37.09
CA PRO A 258 1.51 -32.95 37.40
C PRO A 258 1.84 -32.04 36.20
N GLN A 259 2.78 -32.46 35.34
CA GLN A 259 3.19 -31.68 34.16
C GLN A 259 2.09 -31.69 33.10
N VAL A 260 1.46 -32.86 32.86
CA VAL A 260 0.33 -32.99 31.92
C VAL A 260 -0.87 -32.16 32.40
N GLN A 261 -1.15 -32.16 33.70
CA GLN A 261 -2.26 -31.39 34.28
C GLN A 261 -2.06 -29.87 34.14
N GLN A 262 -0.80 -29.40 34.23
CA GLN A 262 -0.48 -27.98 34.06
C GLN A 262 -0.81 -27.45 32.66
N LEU A 263 -0.66 -28.25 31.60
CA LEU A 263 -0.92 -27.85 30.22
C LEU A 263 -2.36 -27.30 30.03
N ARG A 264 -3.35 -27.97 30.61
CA ARG A 264 -4.77 -27.53 30.55
C ARG A 264 -4.99 -26.19 31.24
N GLY A 265 -4.25 -25.93 32.31
CA GLY A 265 -4.31 -24.69 33.08
C GLY A 265 -3.76 -23.47 32.33
N THR A 266 -2.81 -23.66 31.41
CA THR A 266 -2.14 -22.56 30.70
C THR A 266 -3.05 -21.86 29.68
N ARG A 267 -3.91 -22.61 28.98
CA ARG A 267 -4.95 -22.07 28.09
C ARG A 267 -6.24 -22.89 28.17
N PRO A 268 -7.11 -22.65 29.16
CA PRO A 268 -8.29 -23.49 29.42
C PRO A 268 -9.28 -23.54 28.24
N HIS A 269 -9.37 -22.45 27.47
CA HIS A 269 -10.32 -22.27 26.37
C HIS A 269 -9.84 -22.83 25.02
N SER A 270 -8.60 -23.34 24.93
CA SER A 270 -8.15 -24.02 23.71
C SER A 270 -8.94 -25.33 23.53
N PRO A 271 -9.46 -25.62 22.32
CA PRO A 271 -10.19 -26.86 22.09
C PRO A 271 -9.27 -28.08 22.14
N HIS A 272 -8.02 -27.94 21.68
CA HIS A 272 -7.05 -29.02 21.69
C HIS A 272 -5.80 -28.68 22.51
N HIS A 273 -5.36 -29.63 23.33
CA HIS A 273 -4.13 -29.56 24.13
C HIS A 273 -3.25 -30.74 23.77
N LEU A 274 -2.06 -30.46 23.22
CA LEU A 274 -1.10 -31.48 22.82
C LEU A 274 0.13 -31.43 23.72
N PHE A 275 0.65 -32.58 24.09
CA PHE A 275 1.88 -32.69 24.85
C PHE A 275 2.86 -33.57 24.07
N TYR A 276 4.09 -33.09 23.90
CA TYR A 276 5.17 -33.82 23.26
C TYR A 276 6.27 -34.14 24.27
N SER A 277 6.80 -35.38 24.25
CA SER A 277 7.90 -35.79 25.12
C SER A 277 8.94 -36.62 24.37
N THR A 278 10.23 -36.39 24.61
CA THR A 278 11.31 -37.24 24.08
C THR A 278 11.58 -38.48 24.95
N SER A 279 11.09 -38.50 26.19
CA SER A 279 11.32 -39.58 27.18
C SER A 279 10.07 -40.41 27.49
N GLY A 280 8.94 -40.10 26.87
CA GLY A 280 7.66 -40.74 27.13
C GLY A 280 6.98 -40.24 28.42
N TYR A 281 6.03 -41.05 28.90
CA TYR A 281 5.09 -40.69 29.96
C TYR A 281 4.97 -41.81 31.00
N THR A 282 4.74 -41.44 32.26
CA THR A 282 4.36 -42.42 33.30
C THR A 282 2.92 -42.90 33.10
N THR A 283 2.56 -44.04 33.70
CA THR A 283 1.17 -44.55 33.67
C THR A 283 0.17 -43.51 34.17
N ALA A 284 0.47 -42.87 35.31
CA ALA A 284 -0.37 -41.82 35.88
C ALA A 284 -0.52 -40.62 34.93
N ALA A 285 0.52 -40.25 34.18
CA ALA A 285 0.43 -39.16 33.21
C ALA A 285 -0.50 -39.49 32.04
N ARG A 286 -0.53 -40.76 31.60
CA ARG A 286 -1.44 -41.24 30.55
C ARG A 286 -2.89 -41.25 31.03
N GLU A 287 -3.14 -41.69 32.27
CA GLU A 287 -4.47 -41.66 32.89
C GLU A 287 -4.97 -40.22 33.02
N THR A 288 -4.15 -39.32 33.57
CA THR A 288 -4.49 -37.89 33.66
C THR A 288 -4.75 -37.26 32.30
N ALA A 289 -3.98 -37.59 31.26
CA ALA A 289 -4.21 -37.08 29.92
C ALA A 289 -5.59 -37.49 29.37
N ALA A 290 -5.97 -38.75 29.57
CA ALA A 290 -7.28 -39.25 29.18
C ALA A 290 -8.43 -38.53 29.91
N GLU A 291 -8.26 -38.27 31.22
CA GLU A 291 -9.28 -37.56 32.02
C GLU A 291 -9.48 -36.10 31.57
N ILE A 292 -8.42 -35.40 31.22
CA ILE A 292 -8.48 -33.96 30.88
C ILE A 292 -8.60 -33.68 29.37
N GLY A 293 -8.58 -34.74 28.56
CA GLY A 293 -8.63 -34.67 27.09
C GLY A 293 -7.37 -34.07 26.46
N ALA A 294 -6.18 -34.38 26.99
CA ALA A 294 -4.90 -33.98 26.40
C ALA A 294 -4.35 -35.09 25.49
N TYR A 295 -3.85 -34.73 24.31
CA TYR A 295 -3.26 -35.65 23.35
C TYR A 295 -1.76 -35.78 23.60
N LEU A 296 -1.28 -37.00 23.77
CA LEU A 296 0.12 -37.28 24.08
C LEU A 296 0.87 -37.83 22.87
N PHE A 297 2.07 -37.31 22.62
CA PHE A 297 2.93 -37.75 21.53
C PHE A 297 4.38 -37.93 22.01
N THR A 298 5.07 -38.96 21.51
CA THR A 298 6.51 -39.11 21.71
C THR A 298 7.28 -38.70 20.48
N ILE A 299 8.37 -37.96 20.68
CA ILE A 299 9.32 -37.60 19.63
C ILE A 299 10.55 -38.52 19.72
N GLY A 300 10.75 -39.34 18.69
CA GLY A 300 11.93 -40.19 18.53
C GLY A 300 13.18 -39.40 18.16
N ARG A 301 14.36 -40.01 18.33
CA ARG A 301 15.66 -39.38 18.01
C ARG A 301 15.85 -39.07 16.52
N ASP A 302 15.07 -39.71 15.67
CA ASP A 302 15.02 -39.50 14.22
C ASP A 302 13.96 -38.46 13.80
N GLY A 303 13.31 -37.81 14.77
CA GLY A 303 12.23 -36.86 14.54
C GLY A 303 10.88 -37.50 14.27
N THR A 304 10.76 -38.84 14.36
CA THR A 304 9.46 -39.51 14.24
C THR A 304 8.56 -39.16 15.41
N VAL A 305 7.31 -38.82 15.12
CA VAL A 305 6.30 -38.53 16.14
C VAL A 305 5.31 -39.69 16.20
N SER A 306 5.08 -40.23 17.40
CA SER A 306 4.15 -41.36 17.62
C SER A 306 3.09 -41.01 18.65
N PRO A 307 1.79 -41.33 18.41
CA PRO A 307 0.72 -41.09 19.37
C PRO A 307 0.85 -42.03 20.58
N VAL A 308 0.41 -41.54 21.76
CA VAL A 308 0.36 -42.33 22.99
C VAL A 308 -1.07 -42.36 23.54
N GLY A 309 -1.75 -43.49 23.33
CA GLY A 309 -3.13 -43.71 23.74
C GLY A 309 -4.14 -43.42 22.63
N ASP A 310 -5.37 -43.90 22.83
CA ASP A 310 -6.40 -43.97 21.79
C ASP A 310 -6.78 -42.57 21.29
N ALA A 311 -6.99 -41.60 22.18
CA ALA A 311 -7.35 -40.24 21.79
C ALA A 311 -6.30 -39.58 20.86
N ALA A 312 -5.01 -39.82 21.10
CA ALA A 312 -3.94 -39.28 20.26
C ALA A 312 -3.82 -40.03 18.93
N ALA A 313 -4.12 -41.33 18.92
CA ALA A 313 -4.17 -42.13 17.71
C ALA A 313 -5.34 -41.71 16.82
N ASP A 314 -6.53 -41.51 17.40
CA ASP A 314 -7.72 -41.01 16.71
C ASP A 314 -7.44 -39.65 16.09
N LEU A 315 -6.86 -38.70 16.85
CA LEU A 315 -6.49 -37.39 16.32
C LEU A 315 -5.46 -37.49 15.18
N ALA A 316 -4.51 -38.42 15.28
CA ALA A 316 -3.50 -38.64 14.23
C ALA A 316 -4.09 -39.25 12.96
N GLU A 317 -5.17 -40.02 13.07
CA GLU A 317 -5.88 -40.62 11.94
C GLU A 317 -6.88 -39.64 11.30
N THR A 318 -7.66 -38.93 12.10
CA THR A 318 -8.72 -38.04 11.60
C THR A 318 -8.24 -36.63 11.25
N GLY A 319 -7.19 -36.15 11.92
CA GLY A 319 -6.75 -34.76 11.85
C GLY A 319 -7.78 -33.77 12.43
N VAL A 320 -7.42 -32.48 12.38
CA VAL A 320 -8.25 -31.32 12.67
C VAL A 320 -8.52 -30.59 11.36
N HIS A 321 -9.80 -30.43 11.01
CA HIS A 321 -10.19 -29.59 9.89
C HIS A 321 -10.54 -28.18 10.39
N ASP A 322 -9.58 -27.27 10.28
CA ASP A 322 -9.78 -25.83 10.48
C ASP A 322 -9.56 -25.08 9.15
N PRO A 323 -10.61 -24.95 8.31
CA PRO A 323 -10.49 -24.28 7.01
C PRO A 323 -10.11 -22.80 7.15
N ASP A 324 -10.49 -22.13 8.25
CA ASP A 324 -10.20 -20.72 8.47
C ASP A 324 -8.71 -20.49 8.81
N ALA A 325 -8.13 -21.34 9.66
CA ALA A 325 -6.70 -21.31 9.94
C ALA A 325 -5.86 -21.61 8.68
N VAL A 326 -6.29 -22.57 7.85
CA VAL A 326 -5.65 -22.84 6.56
C VAL A 326 -5.69 -21.60 5.67
N ARG A 327 -6.87 -20.97 5.50
CA ARG A 327 -7.02 -19.77 4.67
C ARG A 327 -6.12 -18.61 5.16
N ALA A 328 -6.10 -18.36 6.47
CA ALA A 328 -5.28 -17.30 7.07
C ALA A 328 -3.78 -17.49 6.81
N VAL A 329 -3.26 -18.71 6.95
CA VAL A 329 -1.86 -19.01 6.66
C VAL A 329 -1.56 -18.87 5.17
N THR A 330 -2.50 -19.20 4.27
CA THR A 330 -2.23 -19.12 2.83
C THR A 330 -2.15 -17.68 2.42
N ALA A 331 -3.09 -16.87 2.88
CA ALA A 331 -3.08 -15.43 2.64
C ALA A 331 -1.77 -14.81 3.12
N ARG A 332 -1.28 -15.19 4.31
CA ARG A 332 0.01 -14.69 4.83
C ARG A 332 1.19 -15.10 3.94
N GLN A 333 1.25 -16.36 3.52
CA GLN A 333 2.32 -16.85 2.63
C GLN A 333 2.30 -16.16 1.28
N ILE A 334 1.12 -15.98 0.67
CA ILE A 334 0.94 -15.28 -0.60
C ILE A 334 1.40 -13.83 -0.50
N VAL A 335 0.97 -13.10 0.53
CA VAL A 335 1.39 -11.71 0.72
C VAL A 335 2.90 -11.62 0.96
N HIS A 336 3.46 -12.50 1.79
CA HIS A 336 4.89 -12.51 2.04
C HIS A 336 5.70 -12.75 0.75
N GLN A 337 5.30 -13.74 -0.05
CA GLN A 337 5.93 -14.05 -1.33
C GLN A 337 5.76 -12.90 -2.32
N TYR A 338 4.57 -12.28 -2.38
CA TYR A 338 4.32 -11.11 -3.23
C TYR A 338 5.25 -9.95 -2.88
N CYS A 339 5.33 -9.57 -1.60
CA CYS A 339 6.18 -8.48 -1.14
C CYS A 339 7.67 -8.73 -1.45
N GLN A 340 8.14 -9.97 -1.25
CA GLN A 340 9.50 -10.38 -1.63
C GLN A 340 9.74 -10.23 -3.13
N THR A 341 8.82 -10.76 -3.94
CA THR A 341 8.93 -10.72 -5.40
C THR A 341 8.96 -9.28 -5.93
N VAL A 342 8.16 -8.37 -5.35
CA VAL A 342 8.20 -6.94 -5.67
C VAL A 342 9.60 -6.36 -5.41
N GLY A 343 10.16 -6.61 -4.23
CA GLY A 343 11.51 -6.14 -3.87
C GLY A 343 12.59 -6.67 -4.82
N ASP A 344 12.51 -7.96 -5.18
CA ASP A 344 13.42 -8.61 -6.11
C ASP A 344 13.31 -8.01 -7.52
N ARG A 345 12.09 -7.78 -8.03
CA ARG A 345 11.88 -7.17 -9.35
C ARG A 345 12.42 -5.76 -9.42
N ILE A 346 12.12 -4.90 -8.44
CA ILE A 346 12.62 -3.52 -8.40
C ILE A 346 14.15 -3.52 -8.36
N THR A 347 14.75 -4.37 -7.51
CA THR A 347 16.20 -4.49 -7.38
C THR A 347 16.85 -4.98 -8.68
N ALA A 348 16.27 -6.00 -9.31
CA ALA A 348 16.73 -6.52 -10.60
C ALA A 348 16.63 -5.46 -11.70
N ALA A 349 15.52 -4.71 -11.75
CA ALA A 349 15.31 -3.63 -12.70
C ALA A 349 16.38 -2.54 -12.56
N ILE A 350 16.68 -2.13 -11.32
CA ILE A 350 17.71 -1.13 -11.03
C ILE A 350 19.10 -1.63 -11.45
N ASN A 351 19.43 -2.88 -11.14
CA ASN A 351 20.72 -3.47 -11.50
C ASN A 351 20.89 -3.68 -13.01
N ALA A 352 19.79 -3.80 -13.75
CA ALA A 352 19.79 -3.90 -15.21
C ALA A 352 20.00 -2.53 -15.90
N ILE A 353 19.95 -1.41 -15.17
CA ILE A 353 20.23 -0.09 -15.72
C ILE A 353 21.71 -0.04 -16.11
N ASP A 354 21.96 -0.08 -17.42
CA ASP A 354 23.31 0.04 -17.96
C ASP A 354 23.86 1.45 -17.73
N SER A 355 24.84 1.55 -16.83
CA SER A 355 25.56 2.80 -16.54
C SER A 355 26.25 3.44 -17.76
N SER A 356 26.41 2.68 -18.86
CA SER A 356 27.02 3.12 -20.12
C SER A 356 26.01 3.49 -21.22
N SER A 357 24.71 3.26 -21.00
CA SER A 357 23.68 3.65 -21.96
C SER A 357 23.58 5.17 -22.08
N PRO A 358 23.34 5.71 -23.31
CA PRO A 358 23.24 7.14 -23.53
C PRO A 358 22.16 7.69 -22.58
N ARG A 359 22.53 8.70 -21.77
CA ARG A 359 21.66 9.34 -20.78
C ARG A 359 20.25 9.42 -21.34
N HIS A 360 19.31 8.71 -20.73
CA HIS A 360 17.92 8.74 -21.14
C HIS A 360 17.49 10.21 -21.24
N THR A 361 17.29 10.68 -22.48
CA THR A 361 17.04 12.09 -22.74
C THR A 361 15.65 12.38 -22.22
N GLY A 362 15.59 13.05 -21.07
CA GLY A 362 14.31 13.49 -20.52
C GLY A 362 13.55 14.34 -21.53
N ARG A 363 12.22 14.32 -21.44
CA ARG A 363 11.33 15.08 -22.34
C ARG A 363 11.57 16.59 -22.27
N TYR A 364 12.15 17.07 -21.17
CA TYR A 364 12.36 18.47 -20.84
C TYR A 364 13.47 18.64 -19.77
N PRO A 365 14.02 19.85 -19.57
CA PRO A 365 14.99 20.13 -18.50
C PRO A 365 14.43 19.80 -17.11
N GLY A 366 15.14 18.95 -16.35
CA GLY A 366 14.68 18.48 -15.03
C GLY A 366 13.73 17.28 -15.05
N HIS A 367 13.29 16.79 -16.23
CA HIS A 367 12.47 15.58 -16.34
C HIS A 367 13.14 14.36 -15.69
N PRO A 368 14.42 14.06 -15.98
CA PRO A 368 15.05 12.87 -15.41
C PRO A 368 15.15 12.98 -13.88
N ASP A 369 15.41 14.17 -13.36
CA ASP A 369 15.52 14.40 -11.91
C ASP A 369 14.17 14.23 -11.21
N ARG A 370 13.07 14.75 -11.82
CA ARG A 370 11.70 14.56 -11.33
C ARG A 370 11.30 13.08 -11.35
N ALA A 371 11.46 12.42 -12.50
CA ALA A 371 11.19 10.99 -12.61
C ALA A 371 12.01 10.19 -11.59
N ARG A 372 13.28 10.55 -11.37
CA ARG A 372 14.16 9.87 -10.43
C ARG A 372 13.65 9.95 -8.98
N ARG A 373 12.87 10.97 -8.61
CA ARG A 373 12.25 11.04 -7.27
C ARG A 373 11.28 9.89 -7.02
N TYR A 374 10.57 9.43 -8.04
CA TYR A 374 9.68 8.27 -7.92
C TYR A 374 10.47 6.99 -7.63
N LEU A 375 11.55 6.74 -8.39
CA LEU A 375 12.42 5.60 -8.13
C LEU A 375 13.10 5.67 -6.75
N LEU A 376 13.58 6.84 -6.35
CA LEU A 376 14.17 7.03 -5.02
C LEU A 376 13.16 6.76 -3.91
N GLN A 377 11.91 7.22 -4.06
CA GLN A 377 10.87 6.92 -3.07
C GLN A 377 10.57 5.42 -3.02
N ALA A 378 10.54 4.72 -4.17
CA ALA A 378 10.37 3.28 -4.19
C ALA A 378 11.50 2.55 -3.44
N VAL A 379 12.76 2.95 -3.67
CA VAL A 379 13.92 2.39 -2.95
C VAL A 379 13.83 2.69 -1.46
N ASN A 380 13.45 3.91 -1.07
CA ASN A 380 13.26 4.25 0.34
C ASN A 380 12.17 3.40 0.98
N ASN A 381 11.06 3.14 0.29
CA ASN A 381 10.01 2.25 0.81
C ASN A 381 10.52 0.82 1.05
N LEU A 382 11.42 0.31 0.20
CA LEU A 382 12.02 -1.02 0.41
C LEU A 382 12.98 -1.04 1.60
N LEU A 383 13.78 0.02 1.77
CA LEU A 383 14.79 0.12 2.83
C LEU A 383 14.19 0.44 4.20
N GLU A 384 13.12 1.25 4.21
CA GLU A 384 12.46 1.78 5.41
C GLU A 384 11.05 1.18 5.58
N ALA A 385 10.83 -0.02 5.03
CA ALA A 385 9.55 -0.71 5.15
C ALA A 385 9.13 -0.82 6.62
N PRO A 386 7.85 -0.57 6.96
CA PRO A 386 7.34 -0.75 8.32
C PRO A 386 7.65 -2.15 8.85
N GLY A 387 8.11 -2.22 10.11
CA GLY A 387 8.36 -3.51 10.77
C GLY A 387 7.10 -4.36 10.97
N SER A 388 5.92 -3.74 10.89
CA SER A 388 4.62 -4.41 10.88
C SER A 388 3.58 -3.59 10.11
N PHE A 389 2.55 -4.27 9.60
CA PHE A 389 1.40 -3.65 8.93
C PHE A 389 0.11 -3.97 9.69
N GLU A 390 -0.89 -3.09 9.58
CA GLU A 390 -2.22 -3.27 10.19
C GLU A 390 -2.93 -4.53 9.68
N SER A 391 -2.72 -4.87 8.41
CA SER A 391 -3.28 -6.06 7.78
C SER A 391 -2.37 -6.58 6.66
N LEU A 392 -2.58 -7.84 6.27
CA LEU A 392 -1.93 -8.43 5.09
C LEU A 392 -2.22 -7.63 3.82
N ARG A 393 -3.44 -7.12 3.70
CA ARG A 393 -3.86 -6.28 2.57
C ARG A 393 -3.10 -4.95 2.55
N SER A 394 -2.95 -4.29 3.70
CA SER A 394 -2.18 -3.06 3.82
C SER A 394 -0.70 -3.27 3.46
N ALA A 395 -0.13 -4.43 3.81
CA ALA A 395 1.22 -4.81 3.38
C ALA A 395 1.30 -4.97 1.85
N ALA A 396 0.37 -5.72 1.24
CA ALA A 396 0.34 -5.91 -0.21
C ALA A 396 0.19 -4.57 -0.96
N VAL A 397 -0.73 -3.70 -0.54
CA VAL A 397 -0.95 -2.36 -1.13
C VAL A 397 0.31 -1.48 -1.01
N TYR A 398 1.01 -1.54 0.12
CA TYR A 398 2.26 -0.77 0.31
C TYR A 398 3.34 -1.17 -0.69
N TYR A 399 3.59 -2.47 -0.84
CA TYR A 399 4.58 -2.98 -1.79
C TYR A 399 4.14 -2.77 -3.24
N HIS A 400 2.86 -2.96 -3.54
CA HIS A 400 2.33 -2.69 -4.87
C HIS A 400 2.49 -1.21 -5.28
N HIS A 401 2.14 -0.28 -4.38
CA HIS A 401 2.38 1.14 -4.61
C HIS A 401 3.87 1.47 -4.79
N THR A 402 4.74 0.79 -4.03
CA THR A 402 6.20 0.88 -4.16
C THR A 402 6.67 0.45 -5.56
N GLU A 403 6.05 -0.58 -6.13
CA GLU A 403 6.32 -1.02 -7.49
C GLU A 403 5.85 -0.01 -8.54
N LEU A 404 4.63 0.52 -8.39
CA LEU A 404 4.11 1.57 -9.27
C LEU A 404 5.02 2.80 -9.29
N LEU A 405 5.54 3.21 -8.13
CA LEU A 405 6.52 4.31 -8.02
C LEU A 405 7.79 4.01 -8.83
N ALA A 406 8.36 2.80 -8.69
CA ALA A 406 9.52 2.41 -9.47
C ALA A 406 9.21 2.45 -10.98
N HIS A 407 8.09 1.85 -11.37
CA HIS A 407 7.65 1.76 -12.76
C HIS A 407 7.51 3.14 -13.44
N VAL A 408 7.02 4.16 -12.73
CA VAL A 408 6.95 5.54 -13.28
C VAL A 408 8.29 5.99 -13.84
N TRP A 409 9.40 5.74 -13.13
CA TRP A 409 10.73 6.13 -13.63
C TRP A 409 11.13 5.34 -14.87
N PHE A 410 10.99 4.01 -14.84
CA PHE A 410 11.35 3.14 -15.96
C PHE A 410 10.61 3.56 -17.23
N ARG A 411 9.29 3.77 -17.11
CA ARG A 411 8.44 4.26 -18.20
C ARG A 411 8.86 5.63 -18.70
N GLU A 412 9.05 6.62 -17.80
CA GLU A 412 9.43 7.97 -18.22
C GLU A 412 10.84 8.06 -18.82
N MET A 413 11.72 7.12 -18.48
CA MET A 413 13.05 7.01 -19.08
C MET A 413 13.12 6.11 -20.31
N GLY A 414 12.02 5.46 -20.69
CA GLY A 414 11.98 4.50 -21.80
C GLY A 414 12.83 3.26 -21.54
N VAL A 415 13.01 2.89 -20.28
CA VAL A 415 13.72 1.68 -19.85
C VAL A 415 12.67 0.57 -19.65
N PRO A 416 12.85 -0.61 -20.24
CA PRO A 416 11.96 -1.74 -19.98
C PRO A 416 11.92 -2.10 -18.49
N TYR A 417 10.72 -2.31 -17.95
CA TYR A 417 10.54 -2.85 -16.60
C TYR A 417 10.40 -4.37 -16.68
N PRO A 418 11.05 -5.17 -15.81
CA PRO A 418 11.03 -6.64 -15.89
C PRO A 418 9.61 -7.22 -15.79
N ASP A 419 9.33 -8.23 -16.63
CA ASP A 419 8.05 -8.92 -16.87
C ASP A 419 6.97 -8.75 -15.80
N GLY A 420 5.99 -7.87 -16.09
CA GLY A 420 4.65 -7.96 -15.52
C GLY A 420 3.79 -8.85 -16.41
N GLU A 421 3.36 -10.02 -15.92
CA GLU A 421 2.36 -10.82 -16.63
C GLU A 421 1.09 -9.98 -16.86
N HIS A 422 0.66 -9.89 -18.11
CA HIS A 422 -0.49 -9.12 -18.55
C HIS A 422 -1.81 -9.70 -18.01
N LEU A 423 -2.33 -9.14 -16.92
CA LEU A 423 -3.73 -9.28 -16.55
C LEU A 423 -4.42 -7.93 -16.72
N ARG A 424 -5.17 -7.80 -17.83
CA ARG A 424 -6.02 -6.63 -18.09
C ARG A 424 -7.23 -6.65 -17.16
N HIS A 425 -7.17 -5.88 -16.08
CA HIS A 425 -8.37 -5.31 -15.47
C HIS A 425 -8.04 -3.93 -14.90
N GLU A 426 -8.48 -2.90 -15.60
CA GLU A 426 -8.56 -1.55 -15.05
C GLU A 426 -9.75 -1.56 -14.07
N PRO A 427 -9.56 -1.30 -12.76
CA PRO A 427 -10.64 -1.36 -11.80
C PRO A 427 -11.68 -0.26 -12.07
N ASP A 428 -12.95 -0.65 -12.18
CA ASP A 428 -14.06 0.23 -12.57
C ASP A 428 -14.38 1.35 -11.56
N THR A 429 -13.85 1.27 -10.34
CA THR A 429 -14.10 2.24 -9.25
C THR A 429 -12.89 2.41 -8.36
N LEU A 430 -12.78 3.57 -7.71
CA LEU A 430 -11.75 3.83 -6.71
C LEU A 430 -11.86 2.86 -5.52
N ASP A 431 -13.08 2.46 -5.14
CA ASP A 431 -13.26 1.45 -4.10
C ASP A 431 -12.86 0.05 -4.58
N SER A 432 -12.98 -0.29 -5.87
CA SER A 432 -12.42 -1.53 -6.44
C SER A 432 -10.89 -1.46 -6.60
N PHE A 433 -10.33 -0.25 -6.69
CA PHE A 433 -8.90 -0.01 -6.59
C PHE A 433 -8.41 -0.27 -5.15
N TYR A 434 -9.27 0.04 -4.16
CA TYR A 434 -8.96 -0.03 -2.73
C TYR A 434 -9.59 -1.19 -1.97
N ASN A 435 -10.30 -2.13 -2.60
CA ASN A 435 -10.84 -3.38 -2.01
C ASN A 435 -10.13 -4.58 -2.63
#